data_AF-A0ABD1B8L4-F1
#
_entry.id   AF-A0ABD1B8L4-F1
#
_cell.length_a   1.000
_cell.length_b   1.000
_cell.length_c   1.000
_cell.angle_alpha   90.00
_cell.angle_beta   90.00
_cell.angle_gamma   90.00
#
_symmetry.space_group_name_H-M   'P 1'
#
loop_
_entity.id
_entity.type
_entity.pdbx_description
1 polymer ?
#
loop_
_entity_poly.entity_id
_entity_poly.type
_entity_poly.pdbx_seq_one_letter_code
_entity_poly.pdbx_strand_id
1 'polypeptide(L)'
;MNLVSFEGNKDNTKINGSGPVTSAEPVQPLDIECVEKILNYRFKNKSLLVQAFTDPSYDEKCVSYERLEFLGDTILSMVITNEFYNLYPKESPGSLTNLRAANVDTEKLARVAVKHNLHRYLRHKKPLFDDQVLEFVKAVKKDPTLPHSHGLLTVPKFLADIVESTIGALFMDCNSTDTVWKVVKPLLEPIIHLDKLEKHPMTELNEKCQKKKLTLTTKDTWEETKNFFFLY
;
A
#
# COMPACT_ATOMS: atom_id res chain seq x y z
N MET A 1 -39.52 11.04 -12.66
CA MET A 1 -39.62 12.23 -11.79
C MET A 1 -40.45 11.85 -10.59
N ASN A 2 -39.81 11.52 -9.47
CA ASN A 2 -40.46 11.35 -8.17
C ASN A 2 -39.58 12.09 -7.17
N LEU A 3 -40.06 13.26 -6.75
CA LEU A 3 -39.52 14.04 -5.65
C LEU A 3 -40.14 13.47 -4.37
N VAL A 4 -39.31 13.00 -3.44
CA VAL A 4 -39.73 12.65 -2.08
C VAL A 4 -39.07 13.65 -1.15
N SER A 5 -39.92 14.35 -0.41
CA SER A 5 -39.64 15.49 0.45
C SER A 5 -38.90 15.09 1.73
N PHE A 6 -37.95 15.93 2.14
CA PHE A 6 -37.33 15.90 3.47
C PHE A 6 -38.19 16.72 4.44
N GLU A 7 -38.69 16.10 5.50
CA GLU A 7 -39.18 16.81 6.69
C GLU A 7 -38.13 16.71 7.80
N GLY A 8 -37.68 17.88 8.27
CA GLY A 8 -36.77 18.03 9.40
C GLY A 8 -37.53 17.99 10.71
N ASN A 9 -36.92 17.35 11.72
CA ASN A 9 -37.35 17.48 13.11
C ASN A 9 -36.28 18.25 13.89
N LYS A 10 -36.69 19.36 14.50
CA LYS A 10 -35.93 20.17 15.45
C LYS A 10 -36.33 19.78 16.89
N ASP A 11 -35.44 20.15 17.81
CA ASP A 11 -35.61 20.20 19.27
C ASP A 11 -35.25 18.94 20.07
N ASN A 12 -34.10 18.95 20.75
CA ASN A 12 -34.03 19.60 22.06
C ASN A 12 -32.62 19.55 22.67
N THR A 13 -32.14 20.74 23.03
CA THR A 13 -31.01 21.01 23.92
C THR A 13 -31.25 20.44 25.33
N LYS A 14 -30.33 19.62 25.83
CA LYS A 14 -29.96 19.57 27.26
C LYS A 14 -28.45 19.37 27.42
N ILE A 15 -27.83 20.41 27.95
CA ILE A 15 -26.47 20.46 28.49
C ILE A 15 -26.55 19.89 29.92
N ASN A 16 -25.60 19.03 30.31
CA ASN A 16 -25.06 18.94 31.68
C ASN A 16 -24.00 17.83 31.79
N GLY A 17 -22.86 18.16 32.41
CA GLY A 17 -22.18 17.25 33.34
C GLY A 17 -20.90 16.56 32.84
N SER A 18 -19.77 17.19 33.14
CA SER A 18 -18.42 16.63 33.15
C SER A 18 -18.28 15.42 34.09
N GLY A 19 -17.77 14.31 33.54
CA GLY A 19 -17.22 13.15 34.24
C GLY A 19 -16.13 12.53 33.35
N PRO A 20 -15.14 11.78 33.91
CA PRO A 20 -13.99 11.33 33.14
C PRO A 20 -14.44 10.35 32.06
N VAL A 21 -14.20 10.69 30.79
CA VAL A 21 -14.43 9.83 29.64
C VAL A 21 -13.33 8.77 29.62
N THR A 22 -13.48 7.77 30.49
CA THR A 22 -12.82 6.47 30.37
C THR A 22 -13.87 5.46 29.95
N SER A 23 -14.11 5.39 28.65
CA SER A 23 -14.67 4.23 27.99
C SER A 23 -13.86 4.03 26.72
N ALA A 24 -12.84 3.18 26.81
CA ALA A 24 -12.16 2.68 25.63
C ALA A 24 -13.23 2.09 24.71
N GLU A 25 -13.43 2.69 23.54
CA GLU A 25 -14.37 2.15 22.56
C GLU A 25 -13.99 0.69 22.27
N PRO A 26 -14.98 -0.21 22.20
CA PRO A 26 -14.74 -1.61 21.96
C PRO A 26 -14.05 -1.77 20.62
N VAL A 27 -12.88 -2.39 20.69
CA VAL A 27 -12.00 -2.60 19.57
C VAL A 27 -12.71 -3.45 18.51
N GLN A 28 -12.94 -2.87 17.33
CA GLN A 28 -13.70 -3.53 16.27
C GLN A 28 -12.97 -4.83 15.82
N PRO A 29 -13.61 -6.01 15.94
CA PRO A 29 -13.01 -7.25 15.48
C PRO A 29 -12.86 -7.25 13.95
N LEU A 30 -11.78 -7.89 13.45
CA LEU A 30 -11.57 -8.06 12.03
C LEU A 30 -12.71 -8.88 11.41
N ASP A 31 -13.36 -8.36 10.36
CA ASP A 31 -14.30 -9.12 9.53
C ASP A 31 -13.51 -10.03 8.57
N ILE A 32 -13.24 -11.24 9.05
CA ILE A 32 -12.45 -12.26 8.34
C ILE A 32 -13.15 -12.69 7.07
N GLU A 33 -14.46 -12.94 7.10
CA GLU A 33 -15.20 -13.43 5.94
C GLU A 33 -15.15 -12.44 4.77
N CYS A 34 -15.22 -11.14 5.04
CA CYS A 34 -15.12 -10.13 3.99
C CYS A 34 -13.73 -10.10 3.35
N VAL A 35 -12.66 -10.18 4.15
CA VAL A 35 -11.30 -10.24 3.60
C VAL A 35 -11.09 -11.52 2.80
N GLU A 36 -11.55 -12.67 3.27
CA GLU A 36 -11.48 -13.94 2.51
C GLU A 36 -12.22 -13.90 1.17
N LYS A 37 -13.36 -13.20 1.11
CA LYS A 37 -14.09 -12.96 -0.14
C LYS A 37 -13.30 -12.08 -1.11
N ILE A 38 -12.67 -11.01 -0.62
CA ILE A 38 -11.82 -10.13 -1.44
C ILE A 38 -10.66 -10.95 -2.04
N LEU A 39 -10.02 -11.78 -1.24
CA LEU A 39 -8.89 -12.61 -1.66
C LEU A 39 -9.34 -13.82 -2.50
N ASN A 40 -10.63 -14.18 -2.48
CA ASN A 40 -11.13 -15.45 -3.02
C ASN A 40 -10.32 -16.65 -2.49
N TYR A 41 -9.97 -16.60 -1.21
CA TYR A 41 -9.16 -17.62 -0.52
C TYR A 41 -9.69 -17.82 0.90
N ARG A 42 -9.85 -19.08 1.31
CA ARG A 42 -10.27 -19.44 2.67
C ARG A 42 -9.06 -19.95 3.45
N PHE A 43 -8.61 -19.17 4.43
CA PHE A 43 -7.55 -19.52 5.36
C PHE A 43 -7.94 -20.74 6.21
N LYS A 44 -6.97 -21.64 6.38
CA LYS A 44 -7.07 -22.75 7.35
C LYS A 44 -6.82 -22.22 8.75
N ASN A 45 -5.79 -21.39 8.91
CA ASN A 45 -5.49 -20.69 10.14
C ASN A 45 -5.88 -19.20 10.04
N LYS A 46 -7.04 -18.86 10.59
CA LYS A 46 -7.56 -17.48 10.61
C LYS A 46 -6.68 -16.52 11.41
N SER A 47 -5.86 -17.02 12.35
CA SER A 47 -4.99 -16.16 13.15
C SER A 47 -3.92 -15.46 12.30
N LEU A 48 -3.51 -16.06 11.18
CA LEU A 48 -2.57 -15.45 10.24
C LEU A 48 -3.18 -14.21 9.58
N LEU A 49 -4.45 -14.29 9.18
CA LEU A 49 -5.15 -13.15 8.61
C LEU A 49 -5.40 -12.06 9.65
N VAL A 50 -5.76 -12.46 10.88
CA VAL A 50 -5.87 -11.52 12.00
C VAL A 50 -4.55 -10.79 12.22
N GLN A 51 -3.42 -11.50 12.25
CA GLN A 51 -2.10 -10.91 12.40
C GLN A 51 -1.76 -9.95 11.25
N ALA A 52 -2.01 -10.33 9.99
CA ALA A 52 -1.74 -9.50 8.82
C ALA A 52 -2.47 -8.15 8.83
N PHE A 53 -3.63 -8.07 9.48
CA PHE A 53 -4.42 -6.85 9.61
C PHE A 53 -4.28 -6.18 10.99
N THR A 54 -3.11 -6.30 11.63
CA THR A 54 -2.86 -5.71 12.96
C THR A 54 -1.64 -4.83 12.96
N ASP A 55 -1.88 -3.52 13.06
CA ASP A 55 -0.82 -2.53 13.22
C ASP A 55 -0.17 -2.61 14.60
N PRO A 56 1.14 -2.34 14.74
CA PRO A 56 1.83 -2.34 16.04
C PRO A 56 1.18 -1.43 17.11
N SER A 57 0.45 -0.38 16.70
CA SER A 57 -0.25 0.51 17.63
C SER A 57 -1.52 -0.08 18.25
N TYR A 58 -2.02 -1.20 17.74
CA TYR A 58 -3.31 -1.74 18.13
C TYR A 58 -3.33 -2.23 19.59
N ASP A 59 -2.43 -3.13 19.94
CA ASP A 59 -2.28 -3.69 21.29
C ASP A 59 -0.89 -4.35 21.40
N GLU A 60 -0.10 -3.97 22.41
CA GLU A 60 1.23 -4.53 22.67
C GLU A 60 1.21 -6.04 22.93
N LYS A 61 0.06 -6.59 23.34
CA LYS A 61 -0.12 -8.03 23.56
C LYS A 61 -0.42 -8.81 22.28
N CYS A 62 -0.81 -8.11 21.21
CA CYS A 62 -1.10 -8.73 19.93
C CYS A 62 0.18 -8.82 19.08
N VAL A 63 0.24 -9.84 18.24
CA VAL A 63 1.31 -9.96 17.25
C VAL A 63 0.96 -9.04 16.05
N SER A 64 1.87 -8.14 15.70
CA SER A 64 1.72 -7.22 14.57
C SER A 64 1.96 -7.89 13.21
N TYR A 65 1.60 -7.18 12.15
CA TYR A 65 1.79 -7.62 10.77
C TYR A 65 3.25 -7.66 10.32
N GLU A 66 4.18 -6.98 11.02
CA GLU A 66 5.54 -6.66 10.52
C GLU A 66 6.36 -7.90 10.11
N ARG A 67 6.23 -9.01 10.86
CA ARG A 67 6.91 -10.27 10.49
C ARG A 67 6.34 -10.91 9.23
N LEU A 68 5.04 -10.75 9.01
CA LEU A 68 4.37 -11.23 7.80
C LEU A 68 4.64 -10.31 6.62
N GLU A 69 4.73 -8.98 6.83
CA GLU A 69 5.17 -8.00 5.83
C GLU A 69 6.56 -8.37 5.29
N PHE A 70 7.52 -8.56 6.19
CA PHE A 70 8.89 -8.95 5.83
C PHE A 70 8.93 -10.22 4.95
N LEU A 71 8.18 -11.25 5.33
CA LEU A 71 8.07 -12.47 4.53
C LEU A 71 7.35 -12.22 3.20
N GLY A 72 6.26 -11.46 3.25
CA GLY A 72 5.39 -11.15 2.13
C GLY A 72 6.07 -10.41 1.00
N ASP A 73 6.92 -9.41 1.31
CA ASP A 73 7.74 -8.70 0.33
C ASP A 73 8.64 -9.68 -0.46
N THR A 74 9.32 -10.59 0.26
CA THR A 74 10.17 -11.60 -0.38
C THR A 74 9.37 -12.55 -1.26
N ILE A 75 8.21 -13.02 -0.78
CA ILE A 75 7.35 -13.93 -1.54
C ILE A 75 6.78 -13.24 -2.79
N LEU A 76 6.29 -12.01 -2.65
CA LEU A 76 5.78 -11.19 -3.76
C LEU A 76 6.86 -10.99 -4.82
N SER A 77 8.04 -10.55 -4.39
CA SER A 77 9.21 -10.38 -5.25
C SER A 77 9.54 -11.66 -6.03
N MET A 78 9.51 -12.81 -5.36
CA MET A 78 9.79 -14.11 -5.97
C MET A 78 8.73 -14.51 -7.01
N VAL A 79 7.43 -14.46 -6.67
CA VAL A 79 6.37 -14.90 -7.61
C VAL A 79 6.29 -13.99 -8.84
N ILE A 80 6.48 -12.69 -8.67
CA ILE A 80 6.56 -11.73 -9.79
C ILE A 80 7.81 -11.99 -10.65
N THR A 81 8.97 -12.21 -10.02
CA THR A 81 10.20 -12.54 -10.75
C THR A 81 10.03 -13.81 -11.57
N ASN A 82 9.40 -14.84 -10.99
CA ASN A 82 9.15 -16.09 -11.68
C ASN A 82 8.21 -15.92 -12.89
N GLU A 83 7.12 -15.14 -12.74
CA GLU A 83 6.23 -14.83 -13.87
C GLU A 83 7.01 -14.12 -15.00
N PHE A 84 7.78 -13.08 -14.69
CA PHE A 84 8.49 -12.31 -15.71
C PHE A 84 9.63 -13.08 -16.37
N TYR A 85 10.35 -13.92 -15.62
CA TYR A 85 11.36 -14.80 -16.18
C TYR A 85 10.78 -15.73 -17.24
N ASN A 86 9.61 -16.30 -16.97
CA ASN A 86 8.93 -17.21 -17.90
C ASN A 86 8.26 -16.46 -19.07
N LEU A 87 7.71 -15.27 -18.82
CA LEU A 87 7.03 -14.47 -19.85
C LEU A 87 8.02 -13.85 -20.85
N TYR A 88 9.24 -13.54 -20.41
CA TYR A 88 10.24 -12.82 -21.21
C TYR A 88 11.61 -13.54 -21.25
N PRO A 89 11.69 -14.75 -21.84
CA PRO A 89 12.88 -15.61 -21.78
C PRO A 89 14.13 -15.05 -22.50
N LYS A 90 13.98 -13.98 -23.29
CA LYS A 90 15.09 -13.36 -24.07
C LYS A 90 15.54 -12.02 -23.49
N GLU A 91 14.91 -11.55 -22.43
CA GLU A 91 15.18 -10.24 -21.87
C GLU A 91 16.36 -10.25 -20.92
N SER A 92 17.01 -9.09 -20.78
CA SER A 92 18.16 -8.96 -19.91
C SER A 92 17.76 -9.01 -18.43
N PRO A 93 18.64 -9.50 -17.53
CA PRO A 93 18.38 -9.44 -16.08
C PRO A 93 18.09 -8.02 -15.57
N GLY A 94 18.71 -7.00 -16.18
CA GLY A 94 18.45 -5.60 -15.84
C GLY A 94 17.03 -5.15 -16.23
N SER A 95 16.57 -5.51 -17.43
CA SER A 95 15.19 -5.26 -17.88
C SER A 95 14.17 -5.88 -16.93
N LEU A 96 14.37 -7.15 -16.56
CA LEU A 96 13.49 -7.89 -15.64
C LEU A 96 13.52 -7.29 -14.22
N THR A 97 14.68 -6.83 -13.76
CA THR A 97 14.81 -6.15 -12.47
C THR A 97 14.01 -4.85 -12.43
N ASN A 98 14.10 -4.04 -13.49
CA ASN A 98 13.32 -2.80 -13.60
C ASN A 98 11.82 -3.09 -13.68
N LEU A 99 11.42 -4.13 -14.42
CA LEU A 99 10.03 -4.54 -14.52
C LEU A 99 9.46 -5.04 -13.19
N ARG A 100 10.26 -5.82 -12.43
CA ARG A 100 9.92 -6.22 -11.07
C ARG A 100 9.75 -5.00 -10.18
N ALA A 101 10.70 -4.07 -10.20
CA ALA A 101 10.63 -2.86 -9.38
C ALA A 101 9.37 -2.02 -9.69
N ALA A 102 8.93 -1.95 -10.96
CA ALA A 102 7.69 -1.27 -11.31
C ALA A 102 6.43 -1.99 -10.77
N ASN A 103 6.48 -3.30 -10.55
CA ASN A 103 5.33 -4.10 -10.08
C ASN A 103 5.36 -4.45 -8.59
N VAL A 104 6.52 -4.30 -7.94
CA VAL A 104 6.75 -4.48 -6.50
C VAL A 104 7.24 -3.13 -5.97
N ASP A 105 6.28 -2.21 -5.85
CA ASP A 105 6.48 -0.81 -5.49
C ASP A 105 5.45 -0.39 -4.45
N THR A 106 5.88 0.41 -3.48
CA THR A 106 5.03 0.85 -2.35
C THR A 106 3.78 1.60 -2.82
N GLU A 107 3.90 2.49 -3.81
CA GLU A 107 2.73 3.21 -4.32
C GLU A 107 1.77 2.26 -5.03
N LYS A 108 2.29 1.34 -5.84
CA LYS A 108 1.46 0.34 -6.53
C LYS A 108 0.70 -0.53 -5.54
N LEU A 109 1.38 -1.03 -4.51
CA LEU A 109 0.76 -1.86 -3.47
C LEU A 109 -0.24 -1.05 -2.62
N ALA A 110 0.05 0.21 -2.34
CA ALA A 110 -0.91 1.10 -1.68
C ALA A 110 -2.18 1.32 -2.52
N ARG A 111 -2.04 1.48 -3.84
CA ARG A 111 -3.18 1.53 -4.78
C ARG A 111 -3.99 0.24 -4.75
N VAL A 112 -3.35 -0.93 -4.64
CA VAL A 112 -4.02 -2.24 -4.48
C VAL A 112 -4.83 -2.28 -3.19
N ALA A 113 -4.24 -1.90 -2.05
CA ALA A 113 -4.93 -1.84 -0.76
C ALA A 113 -6.18 -0.94 -0.77
N VAL A 114 -6.10 0.19 -1.46
CA VAL A 114 -7.23 1.11 -1.62
C VAL A 114 -8.29 0.55 -2.56
N LYS A 115 -7.88 0.07 -3.74
CA LYS A 115 -8.77 -0.47 -4.78
C LYS A 115 -9.66 -1.59 -4.23
N HIS A 116 -9.10 -2.47 -3.41
CA HIS A 116 -9.80 -3.61 -2.82
C HIS A 116 -10.35 -3.33 -1.41
N ASN A 117 -10.26 -2.10 -0.93
CA ASN A 117 -10.73 -1.69 0.40
C ASN A 117 -10.09 -2.45 1.58
N LEU A 118 -8.89 -3.02 1.41
CA LEU A 118 -8.19 -3.78 2.45
C LEU A 118 -7.90 -2.92 3.69
N HIS A 119 -7.55 -1.65 3.48
CA HIS A 119 -7.28 -0.68 4.54
C HIS A 119 -8.42 -0.52 5.56
N ARG A 120 -9.67 -0.79 5.16
CA ARG A 120 -10.84 -0.67 6.06
C ARG A 120 -10.89 -1.75 7.15
N TYR A 121 -10.11 -2.81 6.96
CA TYR A 121 -10.03 -3.94 7.88
C TYR A 121 -8.78 -3.87 8.78
N LEU A 122 -7.90 -2.88 8.57
CA LEU A 122 -6.72 -2.72 9.39
C LEU A 122 -7.11 -2.31 10.81
N ARG A 123 -6.61 -3.07 11.78
CA ARG A 123 -6.77 -2.79 13.19
C ARG A 123 -5.61 -1.91 13.68
N HIS A 124 -5.90 -0.68 14.10
CA HIS A 124 -4.90 0.28 14.57
C HIS A 124 -5.49 1.27 15.60
N LYS A 125 -4.61 2.03 16.28
CA LYS A 125 -4.99 3.17 17.15
C LYS A 125 -4.41 4.50 16.67
N LYS A 126 -3.84 4.54 15.45
CA LYS A 126 -3.31 5.77 14.83
C LYS A 126 -4.44 6.68 14.35
N PRO A 127 -4.56 7.93 14.84
CA PRO A 127 -5.67 8.82 14.48
C PRO A 127 -5.60 9.39 13.05
N LEU A 128 -4.41 9.44 12.45
CA LEU A 128 -4.19 10.07 11.14
C LEU A 128 -4.32 9.11 9.95
N PHE A 129 -4.52 7.81 10.18
CA PHE A 129 -4.56 6.84 9.08
C PHE A 129 -5.70 7.13 8.11
N ASP A 130 -6.90 7.42 8.60
CA ASP A 130 -8.05 7.71 7.74
C ASP A 130 -7.83 8.96 6.88
N ASP A 131 -7.26 10.03 7.46
CA ASP A 131 -6.92 11.25 6.74
C ASP A 131 -5.84 11.00 5.67
N GLN A 132 -4.81 10.21 6.00
CA GLN A 132 -3.76 9.80 5.07
C GLN A 132 -4.32 8.99 3.91
N VAL A 133 -5.23 8.05 4.16
CA VAL A 133 -5.92 7.30 3.09
C VAL A 133 -6.75 8.26 2.24
N LEU A 134 -7.49 9.16 2.85
CA LEU A 134 -8.35 10.11 2.13
C LEU A 134 -7.54 11.03 1.22
N GLU A 135 -6.41 11.55 1.70
CA GLU A 135 -5.48 12.37 0.91
C GLU A 135 -4.89 11.58 -0.26
N PHE A 136 -4.42 10.36 0.01
CA PHE A 136 -3.88 9.47 -1.02
C PHE A 136 -4.93 9.14 -2.09
N VAL A 137 -6.16 8.78 -1.70
CA VAL A 137 -7.27 8.53 -2.64
C VAL A 137 -7.57 9.76 -3.50
N LYS A 138 -7.59 10.96 -2.90
CA LYS A 138 -7.82 12.21 -3.64
C LYS A 138 -6.70 12.46 -4.66
N ALA A 139 -5.46 12.22 -4.29
CA ALA A 139 -4.32 12.41 -5.18
C ALA A 139 -4.31 11.40 -6.33
N VAL A 140 -4.58 10.12 -6.07
CA VAL A 140 -4.73 9.07 -7.09
C VAL A 140 -5.84 9.40 -8.09
N LYS A 141 -6.95 10.01 -7.65
CA LYS A 141 -8.05 10.41 -8.54
C LYS A 141 -7.71 11.58 -9.47
N LYS A 142 -6.73 12.41 -9.13
CA LYS A 142 -6.32 13.55 -9.99
C LYS A 142 -5.61 13.08 -11.24
N ASP A 143 -4.91 11.95 -11.18
CA ASP A 143 -4.31 11.29 -12.33
C ASP A 143 -4.60 9.78 -12.30
N PRO A 144 -5.77 9.36 -12.85
CA PRO A 144 -6.19 7.97 -12.82
C PRO A 144 -5.40 7.09 -13.81
N THR A 145 -4.64 7.69 -14.73
CA THR A 145 -3.92 6.98 -15.79
C THR A 145 -2.49 6.62 -15.42
N LEU A 146 -1.88 7.32 -14.46
CA LEU A 146 -0.56 7.01 -13.98
C LEU A 146 -0.56 5.71 -13.15
N PRO A 147 0.23 4.68 -13.56
CA PRO A 147 0.40 3.48 -12.77
C PRO A 147 1.24 3.72 -11.50
N HIS A 148 2.04 4.80 -11.50
CA HIS A 148 2.93 5.22 -10.42
C HIS A 148 3.25 6.72 -10.59
N SER A 149 3.52 7.44 -9.50
CA SER A 149 3.71 8.91 -9.51
C SER A 149 5.18 9.35 -9.49
N HIS A 150 6.12 8.42 -9.71
CA HIS A 150 7.57 8.64 -9.66
C HIS A 150 8.06 9.37 -8.40
N GLY A 151 7.45 9.07 -7.25
CA GLY A 151 7.82 9.67 -5.96
C GLY A 151 7.25 11.08 -5.72
N LEU A 152 6.39 11.61 -6.59
CA LEU A 152 5.71 12.89 -6.38
C LEU A 152 4.54 12.80 -5.40
N LEU A 153 4.11 11.58 -5.07
CA LEU A 153 3.01 11.31 -4.18
C LEU A 153 3.50 10.84 -2.82
N THR A 154 2.98 11.44 -1.75
CA THR A 154 3.18 10.91 -0.40
C THR A 154 2.30 9.67 -0.24
N VAL A 155 2.94 8.51 -0.08
CA VAL A 155 2.27 7.22 0.05
C VAL A 155 2.21 6.81 1.52
N PRO A 156 1.02 6.53 2.09
CA PRO A 156 0.92 5.95 3.42
C PRO A 156 1.47 4.52 3.39
N LYS A 157 2.68 4.32 3.93
CA LYS A 157 3.43 3.06 3.81
C LYS A 157 2.62 1.84 4.30
N PHE A 158 1.85 1.99 5.37
CA PHE A 158 1.02 0.91 5.92
C PHE A 158 0.06 0.29 4.90
N LEU A 159 -0.33 1.02 3.85
CA LEU A 159 -1.16 0.48 2.78
C LEU A 159 -0.42 -0.57 1.93
N ALA A 160 0.88 -0.41 1.72
CA ALA A 160 1.70 -1.45 1.10
C ALA A 160 1.93 -2.60 2.08
N ASP A 161 2.25 -2.27 3.34
CA ASP A 161 2.56 -3.27 4.38
C ASP A 161 1.39 -4.25 4.61
N ILE A 162 0.13 -3.80 4.56
CA ILE A 162 -1.03 -4.70 4.67
C ILE A 162 -1.16 -5.66 3.48
N VAL A 163 -0.76 -5.25 2.28
CA VAL A 163 -0.78 -6.14 1.11
C VAL A 163 0.33 -7.18 1.26
N GLU A 164 1.54 -6.75 1.61
CA GLU A 164 2.68 -7.64 1.82
C GLU A 164 2.40 -8.63 2.95
N SER A 165 1.94 -8.17 4.10
CA SER A 165 1.60 -9.05 5.21
C SER A 165 0.45 -10.01 4.90
N THR A 166 -0.52 -9.62 4.06
CA THR A 166 -1.56 -10.54 3.55
C THR A 166 -0.94 -11.63 2.68
N ILE A 167 0.03 -11.30 1.82
CA ILE A 167 0.77 -12.27 1.00
C ILE A 167 1.59 -13.20 1.89
N GLY A 168 2.26 -12.66 2.91
CA GLY A 168 2.99 -13.45 3.90
C GLY A 168 2.09 -14.41 4.66
N ALA A 169 0.93 -13.96 5.12
CA ALA A 169 -0.08 -14.80 5.77
C ALA A 169 -0.56 -15.92 4.85
N LEU A 170 -0.87 -15.58 3.59
CA LEU A 170 -1.33 -16.54 2.59
C LEU A 170 -0.28 -17.63 2.36
N PHE A 171 0.98 -17.24 2.17
CA PHE A 171 2.07 -18.19 1.98
C PHE A 171 2.24 -19.10 3.21
N MET A 172 2.17 -18.56 4.43
CA MET A 172 2.25 -19.35 5.65
C MET A 172 1.08 -20.36 5.80
N ASP A 173 -0.10 -20.04 5.27
CA ASP A 173 -1.28 -20.90 5.34
C ASP A 173 -1.27 -22.01 4.25
N CYS A 174 -0.79 -21.68 3.05
CA CYS A 174 -0.84 -22.59 1.90
C CYS A 174 0.48 -23.31 1.59
N ASN A 175 1.62 -22.78 2.03
CA ASN A 175 2.98 -23.25 1.75
C ASN A 175 3.23 -23.54 0.25
N SER A 176 2.66 -22.70 -0.64
CA SER A 176 2.66 -22.91 -2.09
C SER A 176 2.70 -21.58 -2.82
N THR A 177 3.77 -21.33 -3.56
CA THR A 177 3.98 -20.12 -4.36
C THR A 177 2.99 -20.02 -5.52
N ASP A 178 2.59 -21.15 -6.10
CA ASP A 178 1.59 -21.20 -7.18
C ASP A 178 0.20 -20.80 -6.68
N THR A 179 -0.16 -21.24 -5.48
CA THR A 179 -1.42 -20.85 -4.83
C THR A 179 -1.39 -19.36 -4.49
N VAL A 180 -0.27 -18.86 -3.95
CA VAL A 180 -0.07 -17.42 -3.71
C VAL A 180 -0.26 -16.64 -5.00
N TRP A 181 0.41 -17.01 -6.09
CA TRP A 181 0.31 -16.31 -7.36
C TRP A 181 -1.12 -16.28 -7.91
N LYS A 182 -1.82 -17.42 -7.85
CA LYS A 182 -3.21 -17.53 -8.30
C LYS A 182 -4.16 -16.57 -7.56
N VAL A 183 -3.95 -16.39 -6.26
CA VAL A 183 -4.75 -15.50 -5.41
C VAL A 183 -4.34 -14.03 -5.59
N VAL A 184 -3.04 -13.76 -5.66
CA VAL A 184 -2.47 -12.41 -5.65
C VAL A 184 -2.54 -11.74 -7.03
N LYS A 185 -2.37 -12.48 -8.12
CA LYS A 185 -2.37 -11.93 -9.49
C LYS A 185 -3.61 -11.06 -9.78
N PRO A 186 -4.86 -11.51 -9.53
CA PRO A 186 -6.05 -10.67 -9.72
C PRO A 186 -6.06 -9.39 -8.87
N LEU A 187 -5.42 -9.41 -7.70
CA LEU A 187 -5.35 -8.24 -6.83
C LEU A 187 -4.41 -7.18 -7.40
N LEU A 188 -3.29 -7.60 -8.00
CA LEU A 188 -2.24 -6.74 -8.56
C LEU A 188 -2.59 -6.12 -9.92
N GLU A 189 -3.66 -6.57 -10.58
CA GLU A 189 -4.05 -6.05 -11.90
C GLU A 189 -4.41 -4.55 -11.84
N PRO A 190 -3.96 -3.72 -12.81
CA PRO A 190 -3.18 -4.10 -13.98
C PRO A 190 -1.69 -4.36 -13.69
N ILE A 191 -1.15 -5.46 -14.19
CA ILE A 191 0.31 -5.72 -14.20
C ILE A 191 0.98 -4.82 -15.26
N ILE A 192 2.10 -4.20 -14.90
CA ILE A 192 2.92 -3.41 -15.83
C ILE A 192 3.78 -4.40 -16.61
N HIS A 193 3.71 -4.32 -17.93
CA HIS A 193 4.49 -5.13 -18.87
C HIS A 193 5.62 -4.30 -19.49
N LEU A 194 6.59 -4.97 -20.12
CA LEU A 194 7.79 -4.30 -20.67
C LEU A 194 7.49 -3.20 -21.68
N ASP A 195 6.45 -3.35 -22.48
CA ASP A 195 5.99 -2.37 -23.46
C ASP A 195 5.52 -1.05 -22.84
N LYS A 196 5.12 -1.09 -21.56
CA LYS A 196 4.66 0.06 -20.77
C LYS A 196 5.70 0.54 -19.76
N LEU A 197 6.88 -0.06 -19.74
CA LEU A 197 7.92 0.31 -18.82
C LEU A 197 8.59 1.60 -19.31
N GLU A 198 8.14 2.73 -18.78
CA GLU A 198 8.84 4.00 -18.97
C GLU A 198 10.21 3.92 -18.29
N LYS A 199 11.27 4.29 -19.01
CA LYS A 199 12.60 4.35 -18.41
C LYS A 199 12.62 5.44 -17.36
N HIS A 200 12.97 5.07 -16.13
CA HIS A 200 13.12 6.05 -15.05
C HIS A 200 14.13 7.13 -15.48
N PRO A 201 13.80 8.44 -15.38
CA PRO A 201 14.63 9.52 -15.91
C PRO A 201 16.06 9.50 -15.40
N MET A 202 16.25 9.15 -14.12
CA MET A 202 17.58 9.03 -13.52
C MET A 202 18.38 7.86 -14.11
N THR A 203 17.73 6.74 -14.42
CA THR A 203 18.38 5.59 -15.06
C THR A 203 18.77 5.93 -16.49
N GLU A 204 17.89 6.60 -17.23
CA GLU A 204 18.20 7.08 -18.59
C GLU A 204 19.33 8.10 -18.59
N LEU A 205 19.32 9.03 -17.62
CA LEU A 205 20.38 10.01 -17.44
C LEU A 205 21.72 9.33 -17.11
N ASN A 206 21.74 8.40 -16.15
CA ASN A 206 22.92 7.62 -15.79
C ASN A 206 23.47 6.83 -16.99
N GLU A 207 22.62 6.12 -17.73
CA GLU A 207 23.01 5.38 -18.94
C GLU A 207 23.61 6.31 -20.01
N LYS A 208 22.98 7.48 -20.26
CA LYS A 208 23.48 8.46 -21.22
C LYS A 208 24.81 9.07 -20.78
N CYS A 209 24.97 9.37 -19.49
CA CYS A 209 26.22 9.90 -18.94
C CYS A 209 27.36 8.87 -19.04
N GLN A 210 27.11 7.60 -18.68
CA GLN A 210 28.10 6.52 -18.82
C GLN A 210 28.54 6.33 -20.28
N LYS A 211 27.59 6.29 -21.23
CA LYS A 211 27.90 6.21 -22.67
C LYS A 211 28.76 7.37 -23.17
N LYS A 212 28.58 8.56 -22.59
CA LYS A 212 29.33 9.77 -22.94
C LYS A 212 30.59 9.98 -22.07
N LYS A 213 30.92 9.04 -21.17
CA LYS A 213 32.01 9.17 -20.19
C LYS A 213 31.90 10.43 -19.32
N LEU A 214 30.67 10.83 -18.99
CA LEU A 214 30.37 11.95 -18.11
C LEU A 214 30.14 11.44 -16.69
N THR A 215 30.70 12.12 -15.70
CA THR A 215 30.45 11.86 -14.28
C THR A 215 29.31 12.76 -13.81
N LEU A 216 28.24 12.17 -13.27
CA LEU A 216 27.18 12.91 -12.62
C LEU A 216 27.61 13.31 -11.22
N THR A 217 27.55 14.59 -10.92
CA THR A 217 27.70 15.13 -9.57
C THR A 217 26.34 15.63 -9.09
N THR A 218 25.87 15.12 -7.97
CA THR A 218 24.68 15.64 -7.29
C THR A 218 25.10 16.84 -6.45
N LYS A 219 24.48 18.00 -6.69
CA LYS A 219 24.68 19.20 -5.88
C LYS A 219 23.44 19.41 -5.02
N ASP A 220 23.56 19.17 -3.72
CA ASP A 220 22.50 19.49 -2.77
C ASP A 220 22.47 21.01 -2.57
N THR A 221 21.47 21.69 -3.14
CA THR A 221 21.30 23.14 -3.01
C THR A 221 20.67 23.55 -1.68
N TRP A 222 20.31 22.60 -0.83
CA TRP A 222 19.63 22.84 0.46
C TRP A 222 20.50 23.57 1.49
N GLU A 223 21.83 23.55 1.36
CA GLU A 223 22.73 24.30 2.25
C GLU A 223 22.92 25.78 1.85
N GLU A 224 22.60 26.16 0.60
CA GLU A 224 22.86 27.51 0.07
C GLU A 224 21.76 28.54 0.44
N THR A 225 20.59 28.10 0.91
CA THR A 225 19.42 28.97 1.20
C THR A 225 19.15 29.25 2.69
N LYS A 226 20.09 29.01 3.61
CA LYS A 226 19.97 29.32 5.06
C LYS A 226 19.98 30.82 5.41
N ASN A 227 19.32 31.68 4.62
CA ASN A 227 19.02 33.06 5.04
C ASN A 227 17.61 33.12 5.62
N PHE A 228 17.49 32.80 6.91
CA PHE A 228 16.31 33.18 7.69
C PHE A 228 16.33 34.70 7.88
N PHE A 229 15.46 35.42 7.17
CA PHE A 229 15.03 36.74 7.61
C PHE A 229 14.11 36.55 8.83
N PHE A 230 14.65 36.71 10.03
CA PHE A 230 13.83 37.07 11.18
C PHE A 230 13.41 38.52 10.99
N LEU A 231 12.17 38.74 10.54
CA LEU A 231 11.50 40.00 10.78
C LEU A 231 10.87 39.91 12.18
N TYR A 232 11.34 40.79 13.07
CA TYR A 232 10.84 41.02 14.42
C TYR A 232 9.37 41.47 14.40
#